data_AF-A0A2G6I5W1-F1
#
_entry.id   AF-A0A2G6I5W1-F1
#
_cell.length_a   1.000
_cell.length_b   1.000
_cell.length_c   1.000
_cell.angle_alpha   90.00
_cell.angle_beta   90.00
_cell.angle_gamma   90.00
#
_symmetry.space_group_name_H-M   'P 1'
#
loop_
_entity.id
_entity.type
_entity.pdbx_description
1 polymer ?
#
loop_
_entity_poly.entity_id
_entity_poly.type
_entity_poly.pdbx_seq_one_letter_code
_entity_poly.pdbx_strand_id
1 'polypeptide(L)'
;MDVELTHNLTDENTLESTLVKIVSAEDYRRLTSGDKPFCERGVEEKRDDGSYACIRTKTESIGSVRGKLKIDDSTTIEHRDDGLVHMSIDLVELTKEWAPRKEIVDEQMLAMMARDYAGHSATISIGGKAIVETNGTLSEDGKTAAFTIPFYELVTGKLDLPPSFDALVEPGR
;
A
#
# COMPACT_ATOMS: atom_id res chain seq x y z
N MET A 1 8.76 -7.72 8.14
CA MET A 1 8.00 -7.81 6.87
C MET A 1 7.66 -6.40 6.43
N ASP A 2 7.94 -6.06 5.18
CA ASP A 2 7.59 -4.76 4.59
C ASP A 2 6.55 -4.93 3.50
N VAL A 3 5.76 -3.88 3.29
CA VAL A 3 4.70 -3.86 2.28
C VAL A 3 4.85 -2.59 1.45
N GLU A 4 4.81 -2.73 0.13
CA GLU A 4 4.78 -1.61 -0.80
C GLU A 4 3.53 -1.74 -1.64
N LEU A 5 2.65 -0.74 -1.60
CA LEU A 5 1.47 -0.65 -2.43
C LEU A 5 1.62 0.56 -3.34
N THR A 6 1.68 0.33 -4.64
CA THR A 6 1.83 1.40 -5.63
C THR A 6 0.61 1.43 -6.53
N HIS A 7 0.00 2.60 -6.66
CA HIS A 7 -1.08 2.90 -7.58
C HIS A 7 -0.59 3.88 -8.65
N ASN A 8 -0.50 3.43 -9.89
CA ASN A 8 -0.06 4.25 -11.02
C ASN A 8 -1.21 4.50 -11.99
N LEU A 9 -1.56 5.76 -12.17
CA LEU A 9 -2.49 6.20 -13.22
C LEU A 9 -1.74 6.31 -14.53
N THR A 10 -1.72 5.22 -15.31
CA THR A 10 -0.91 5.13 -16.53
C THR A 10 -1.47 5.95 -17.70
N ASP A 11 -2.77 6.21 -17.65
CA ASP A 11 -3.51 7.13 -18.50
C ASP A 11 -4.80 7.54 -17.78
N GLU A 12 -5.63 8.36 -18.43
CA GLU A 12 -6.87 8.90 -17.84
C GLU A 12 -7.84 7.81 -17.34
N ASN A 13 -7.81 6.58 -17.89
CA ASN A 13 -8.81 5.55 -17.63
C ASN A 13 -8.20 4.23 -17.13
N THR A 14 -6.90 4.20 -16.81
CA THR A 14 -6.20 2.98 -16.41
C THR A 14 -5.43 3.18 -15.11
N LEU A 15 -5.75 2.33 -14.13
CA LEU A 15 -5.02 2.20 -12.89
C LEU A 15 -4.23 0.90 -12.88
N GLU A 16 -2.93 0.99 -12.67
CA GLU A 16 -2.06 -0.15 -12.39
C GLU A 16 -1.70 -0.16 -10.90
N SER A 17 -2.08 -1.23 -10.22
CA SER A 17 -1.80 -1.43 -8.80
C SER A 17 -0.76 -2.54 -8.62
N THR A 18 0.34 -2.24 -7.96
CA THR A 18 1.39 -3.19 -7.62
C THR A 18 1.50 -3.34 -6.10
N LEU A 19 1.35 -4.56 -5.61
CA LEU A 19 1.60 -4.93 -4.23
C LEU A 19 2.89 -5.74 -4.16
N VAL A 20 3.87 -5.26 -3.40
CA VAL A 20 5.10 -5.97 -3.07
C VAL A 20 5.08 -6.30 -1.59
N LYS A 21 5.11 -7.59 -1.25
CA LYS A 21 5.25 -8.06 0.13
C LYS A 21 6.64 -8.65 0.31
N ILE A 22 7.42 -8.07 1.21
CA ILE A 22 8.82 -8.45 1.48
C ILE A 22 8.90 -9.13 2.84
N VAL A 23 9.49 -10.32 2.89
CA VAL A 23 9.68 -11.09 4.12
C VAL A 23 11.13 -11.56 4.27
N SER A 24 11.57 -11.72 5.51
CA SER A 24 12.89 -12.27 5.80
C SER A 24 13.00 -13.73 5.33
N ALA A 25 14.22 -14.24 5.17
CA ALA A 25 14.43 -15.66 4.85
C ALA A 25 13.82 -16.61 5.90
N GLU A 26 13.77 -16.20 7.17
CA GLU A 26 13.15 -16.97 8.24
C GLU A 26 11.63 -17.01 8.11
N ASP A 27 11.03 -15.83 7.90
CA ASP A 27 9.59 -15.71 7.69
C ASP A 27 9.14 -16.47 6.45
N TYR A 28 9.92 -16.40 5.35
CA TYR A 28 9.65 -17.16 4.15
C TYR A 28 9.56 -18.66 4.45
N ARG A 29 10.59 -19.24 5.09
CA ARG A 29 10.59 -20.67 5.48
C ARG A 29 9.39 -21.05 6.36
N ARG A 30 9.01 -20.15 7.27
CA ARG A 30 7.84 -20.34 8.13
C ARG A 30 6.54 -20.32 7.33
N LEU A 31 6.37 -19.35 6.43
CA LEU A 31 5.17 -19.16 5.61
C LEU A 31 5.00 -20.28 4.57
N THR A 32 6.10 -20.81 4.04
CA THR A 32 6.09 -21.93 3.10
C THR A 32 6.07 -23.30 3.76
N SER A 33 6.02 -23.35 5.10
CA SER A 33 5.91 -24.62 5.82
C SER A 33 4.57 -25.30 5.52
N GLY A 34 4.59 -26.60 5.27
CA GLY A 34 3.38 -27.37 4.91
C GLY A 34 2.91 -27.17 3.48
N ASP A 35 3.84 -27.03 2.53
CA ASP A 35 3.61 -26.95 1.08
C ASP A 35 2.70 -25.82 0.61
N LYS A 36 2.54 -24.77 1.43
CA LYS A 36 1.82 -23.55 1.03
C LYS A 36 2.75 -22.65 0.22
N PRO A 37 2.38 -22.22 -1.00
CA PRO A 37 3.17 -21.24 -1.71
C PRO A 37 3.14 -19.90 -0.99
N PHE A 38 4.29 -19.22 -0.89
CA PHE A 38 4.35 -17.86 -0.33
C PHE A 38 3.61 -16.86 -1.24
N CYS A 39 3.68 -17.06 -2.56
CA CYS A 39 3.02 -16.22 -3.55
C CYS A 39 2.05 -17.01 -4.43
N GLU A 40 0.77 -17.06 -4.06
CA GLU A 40 -0.27 -17.79 -4.82
C GLU A 40 -0.65 -17.15 -6.17
N ARG A 41 -0.55 -15.82 -6.29
CA ARG A 41 -1.01 -15.04 -7.46
C ARG A 41 -0.08 -13.87 -7.78
N GLY A 42 1.19 -14.18 -8.02
CA GLY A 42 2.20 -13.17 -8.32
C GLY A 42 3.52 -13.79 -8.74
N VAL A 43 4.54 -12.93 -8.81
CA VAL A 43 5.92 -13.34 -9.04
C VAL A 43 6.63 -13.37 -7.70
N GLU A 44 7.20 -14.52 -7.37
CA GLU A 44 8.10 -14.65 -6.23
C GLU A 44 9.53 -14.33 -6.69
N GLU A 45 10.21 -13.49 -5.92
CA GLU A 45 11.58 -13.08 -6.20
C GLU A 45 12.43 -13.21 -4.93
N LYS A 46 13.61 -13.82 -5.07
CA LYS A 46 14.64 -13.79 -4.04
C LYS A 46 15.53 -12.57 -4.28
N ARG A 47 15.67 -11.72 -3.26
CA ARG A 47 16.44 -10.47 -3.31
C ARG A 47 17.90 -10.69 -2.89
N ASP A 48 18.76 -9.75 -3.25
CA ASP A 48 20.21 -9.81 -2.99
C ASP A 48 20.57 -9.83 -1.50
N ASP A 49 19.74 -9.22 -0.66
CA ASP A 49 19.86 -9.23 0.80
C ASP A 49 19.40 -10.56 1.45
N GLY A 50 18.95 -11.52 0.64
CA GLY A 50 18.45 -12.82 1.08
C GLY A 50 16.98 -12.82 1.50
N SER A 51 16.28 -11.69 1.43
CA SER A 51 14.83 -11.62 1.62
C SER A 51 14.06 -12.15 0.40
N TYR A 52 12.75 -12.34 0.57
CA TYR A 52 11.85 -12.82 -0.48
C TYR A 52 10.72 -11.83 -0.68
N ALA A 53 10.41 -11.52 -1.94
CA ALA A 53 9.30 -10.67 -2.33
C ALA A 53 8.22 -11.48 -3.05
N CYS A 54 6.96 -11.20 -2.74
CA CYS A 54 5.82 -11.59 -3.57
C CYS A 54 5.27 -10.33 -4.22
N ILE A 55 5.39 -10.25 -5.54
CA ILE A 55 4.99 -9.10 -6.35
C ILE A 55 3.69 -9.47 -7.07
N ARG A 56 2.65 -8.66 -6.87
CA ARG A 56 1.35 -8.83 -7.54
C ARG A 56 1.01 -7.54 -8.26
N THR A 57 0.68 -7.64 -9.53
CA THR A 57 0.22 -6.50 -10.32
C THR A 57 -1.20 -6.75 -10.81
N LYS A 58 -2.04 -5.74 -10.71
CA LYS A 58 -3.41 -5.73 -11.21
C LYS A 58 -3.63 -4.45 -12.01
N THR A 59 -4.22 -4.57 -13.19
CA THR A 59 -4.62 -3.41 -13.99
C THR A 59 -6.14 -3.35 -14.01
N GLU A 60 -6.69 -2.17 -13.76
CA GLU A 60 -8.13 -1.91 -13.72
C GLU A 60 -8.47 -0.74 -14.63
N SER A 61 -9.63 -0.82 -15.29
CA SER A 61 -10.20 0.33 -15.96
C SER A 61 -11.01 1.14 -14.96
N ILE A 62 -10.69 2.42 -14.82
CA ILE A 62 -11.39 3.36 -13.93
C ILE A 62 -12.52 4.11 -14.66
N GLY A 63 -12.70 3.82 -15.96
CA GLY A 63 -13.73 4.42 -16.81
C GLY A 63 -13.60 5.94 -16.92
N SER A 64 -14.50 6.55 -17.69
CA SER A 64 -14.63 8.02 -17.78
C SER A 64 -15.86 8.52 -17.01
N VAL A 65 -16.35 7.70 -16.07
CA VAL A 65 -17.59 7.98 -15.36
C VAL A 65 -17.36 9.17 -14.44
N ARG A 66 -18.14 10.24 -14.67
CA ARG A 66 -18.13 11.41 -13.80
C ARG A 66 -18.65 11.03 -12.42
N GLY A 67 -17.85 11.33 -11.40
CA GLY A 67 -18.17 11.09 -10.00
C GLY A 67 -17.15 10.17 -9.32
N LYS A 68 -17.48 9.80 -8.09
CA LYS A 68 -16.63 9.05 -7.18
C LYS A 68 -16.77 7.54 -7.47
N LEU A 69 -15.71 6.90 -7.96
CA LEU A 69 -15.62 5.47 -8.24
C LEU A 69 -14.82 4.74 -7.16
N LYS A 70 -15.48 3.81 -6.46
CA LYS A 70 -14.84 2.92 -5.50
C LYS A 70 -14.16 1.75 -6.23
N ILE A 71 -12.84 1.64 -6.10
CA ILE A 71 -12.02 0.59 -6.74
C ILE A 71 -11.98 -0.67 -5.87
N ASP A 72 -11.76 -0.46 -4.57
CA ASP A 72 -11.78 -1.47 -3.54
C ASP A 72 -12.33 -0.85 -2.24
N ASP A 73 -12.27 -1.58 -1.12
CA ASP A 73 -12.82 -1.11 0.14
C ASP A 73 -12.16 0.16 0.71
N SER A 74 -10.90 0.41 0.35
CA SER A 74 -10.10 1.55 0.80
C SER A 74 -9.85 2.61 -0.27
N THR A 75 -9.87 2.25 -1.56
CA THR A 75 -9.42 3.12 -2.65
C THR A 75 -10.59 3.71 -3.41
N THR A 76 -10.56 5.03 -3.58
CA THR A 76 -11.54 5.75 -4.37
C THR A 76 -10.88 6.72 -5.36
N ILE A 77 -11.50 6.85 -6.53
CA ILE A 77 -11.04 7.69 -7.63
C ILE A 77 -12.16 8.64 -8.06
N GLU A 78 -11.82 9.87 -8.39
CA GLU A 78 -12.76 10.87 -8.91
C GLU A 78 -12.09 11.68 -10.03
N HIS A 79 -12.69 11.70 -11.22
CA HIS A 79 -12.23 12.55 -12.31
C HIS A 79 -12.63 14.01 -12.07
N ARG A 80 -11.69 14.93 -12.32
CA ARG A 80 -11.90 16.37 -12.32
C ARG A 80 -12.11 16.87 -13.75
N ASP A 81 -12.77 18.02 -13.89
CA ASP A 81 -13.16 18.58 -15.18
C ASP A 81 -11.96 19.07 -16.04
N ASP A 82 -10.78 19.19 -15.44
CA ASP A 82 -9.52 19.60 -16.07
C ASP A 82 -8.65 18.41 -16.53
N GLY A 83 -9.18 17.18 -16.46
CA GLY A 83 -8.45 15.96 -16.81
C GLY A 83 -7.56 15.43 -15.68
N LEU A 84 -7.56 16.07 -14.52
CA LEU A 84 -6.90 15.54 -13.33
C LEU A 84 -7.76 14.44 -12.69
N VAL A 85 -7.08 13.56 -11.97
CA VAL A 85 -7.72 12.48 -11.21
C VAL A 85 -7.38 12.65 -9.74
N HIS A 86 -8.40 12.77 -8.91
CA HIS A 86 -8.26 12.76 -7.46
C HIS A 86 -8.36 11.32 -6.95
N MET A 87 -7.28 10.81 -6.38
CA MET A 87 -7.22 9.51 -5.71
C MET A 87 -7.21 9.70 -4.20
N SER A 88 -8.03 8.92 -3.50
CA SER A 88 -8.18 8.95 -2.06
C SER A 88 -8.14 7.52 -1.52
N ILE A 89 -7.22 7.26 -0.61
CA ILE A 89 -7.02 5.96 0.05
C ILE A 89 -7.40 6.12 1.52
N ASP A 90 -8.46 5.43 1.94
CA ASP A 90 -8.90 5.38 3.34
C ASP A 90 -7.87 4.58 4.16
N LEU A 91 -7.05 5.30 4.93
CA LEU A 91 -5.99 4.68 5.72
C LEU A 91 -6.55 3.91 6.92
N VAL A 92 -7.73 4.27 7.40
CA VAL A 92 -8.39 3.57 8.51
C VAL A 92 -8.90 2.22 8.02
N GLU A 93 -9.52 2.16 6.85
CA GLU A 93 -9.95 0.89 6.26
C GLU A 93 -8.76 0.03 5.85
N LEU A 94 -7.79 0.60 5.14
CA LEU A 94 -6.61 -0.13 4.66
C LEU A 94 -5.82 -0.78 5.80
N THR A 95 -5.62 -0.05 6.90
CA THR A 95 -4.82 -0.54 8.02
C THR A 95 -5.51 -1.60 8.88
N LYS A 96 -6.82 -1.84 8.72
CA LYS A 96 -7.51 -2.96 9.41
C LYS A 96 -6.95 -4.33 9.02
N GLU A 97 -6.40 -4.45 7.82
CA GLU A 97 -5.78 -5.70 7.38
C GLU A 97 -4.40 -5.93 8.02
N TRP A 98 -3.71 -4.87 8.43
CA TRP A 98 -2.35 -4.91 8.97
C TRP A 98 -2.31 -4.81 10.49
N ALA A 99 -3.29 -4.12 11.08
CA ALA A 99 -3.39 -3.96 12.51
C ALA A 99 -3.82 -5.28 13.18
N PRO A 100 -3.20 -5.66 14.31
CA PRO A 100 -3.64 -6.81 15.07
C PRO A 100 -5.06 -6.59 15.61
N ARG A 101 -5.89 -7.63 15.53
CA ARG A 101 -7.25 -7.60 16.07
C ARG A 101 -7.17 -7.56 17.59
N LYS A 102 -7.39 -6.38 18.18
CA LYS A 102 -7.26 -6.12 19.64
C LYS A 102 -8.10 -7.06 20.51
N GLU A 103 -9.14 -7.67 19.97
CA GLU A 103 -9.98 -8.66 20.65
C GLU A 103 -9.28 -10.00 20.91
N ILE A 104 -8.15 -10.26 20.23
CA ILE A 104 -7.46 -11.57 20.20
C ILE A 104 -6.07 -11.48 20.86
N VAL A 105 -5.54 -10.27 21.10
CA VAL A 105 -4.12 -10.05 21.43
C VAL A 105 -4.02 -9.31 22.77
N ASP A 106 -3.41 -9.94 23.78
CA ASP A 106 -3.12 -9.32 25.07
C ASP A 106 -1.89 -8.38 25.00
N GLU A 107 -1.66 -7.61 26.07
CA GLU A 107 -0.55 -6.64 26.14
C GLU A 107 0.84 -7.28 25.95
N GLN A 108 1.03 -8.51 26.43
CA GLN A 108 2.29 -9.22 26.29
C GLN A 108 2.53 -9.64 24.85
N MET A 109 1.49 -10.14 24.17
CA MET A 109 1.56 -10.52 22.76
C MET A 109 1.72 -9.29 21.85
N LEU A 110 1.07 -8.16 22.17
CA LEU A 110 1.29 -6.90 21.48
C LEU A 110 2.74 -6.41 21.61
N ALA A 111 3.35 -6.53 22.79
CA ALA A 111 4.74 -6.13 23.00
C ALA A 111 5.74 -7.01 22.22
N MET A 112 5.44 -8.31 22.05
CA MET A 112 6.23 -9.19 21.20
C MET A 112 6.07 -8.82 19.72
N MET A 113 4.84 -8.69 19.24
CA MET A 113 4.55 -8.27 17.86
C MET A 113 5.22 -6.94 17.53
N ALA A 114 5.13 -5.95 18.41
CA ALA A 114 5.74 -4.65 18.19
C ALA A 114 7.26 -4.77 17.98
N ARG A 115 7.96 -5.64 18.71
CA ARG A 115 9.41 -5.87 18.50
C ARG A 115 9.68 -6.49 17.14
N ASP A 116 8.88 -7.45 16.72
CA ASP A 116 9.02 -8.11 15.42
C ASP A 116 8.73 -7.17 14.24
N TYR A 117 7.93 -6.11 14.47
CA TYR A 117 7.62 -5.07 13.49
C TYR A 117 8.52 -3.83 13.59
N ALA A 118 9.49 -3.81 14.52
CA ALA A 118 10.41 -2.69 14.63
C ALA A 118 11.26 -2.56 13.36
N GLY A 119 11.34 -1.35 12.80
CA GLY A 119 12.06 -1.10 11.55
C GLY A 119 11.34 -1.54 10.28
N HIS A 120 10.11 -2.07 10.39
CA HIS A 120 9.29 -2.44 9.25
C HIS A 120 8.14 -1.47 9.01
N SER A 121 7.72 -1.34 7.76
CA SER A 121 6.68 -0.39 7.36
C SER A 121 5.84 -0.87 6.17
N ALA A 122 4.67 -0.25 6.02
CA ALA A 122 3.94 -0.23 4.77
C ALA A 122 4.13 1.13 4.09
N THR A 123 4.54 1.14 2.82
CA THR A 123 4.60 2.36 2.01
C THR A 123 3.55 2.29 0.93
N ILE A 124 2.65 3.27 0.93
CA ILE A 124 1.65 3.47 -0.13
C ILE A 124 2.15 4.57 -1.04
N SER A 125 2.12 4.34 -2.35
CA SER A 125 2.56 5.30 -3.36
C SER A 125 1.47 5.52 -4.40
N ILE A 126 1.28 6.78 -4.80
CA ILE A 126 0.40 7.18 -5.90
C ILE A 126 1.28 7.85 -6.96
N GLY A 127 1.19 7.38 -8.20
CA GLY A 127 2.00 7.87 -9.31
C GLY A 127 1.20 8.17 -10.57
N GLY A 128 1.79 8.98 -11.43
CA GLY A 128 1.26 9.39 -12.73
C GLY A 128 2.30 10.21 -13.50
N LYS A 129 1.83 11.05 -14.43
CA LYS A 129 2.70 11.96 -15.17
C LYS A 129 3.25 13.05 -14.25
N ALA A 130 2.40 13.58 -13.36
CA ALA A 130 2.76 14.54 -12.33
C ALA A 130 1.75 14.47 -11.16
N ILE A 131 2.22 14.76 -9.94
CA ILE A 131 1.36 15.01 -8.77
C ILE A 131 1.18 16.51 -8.64
N VAL A 132 -0.07 16.97 -8.65
CA VAL A 132 -0.43 18.39 -8.54
C VAL A 132 -0.55 18.78 -7.07
N GLU A 133 -1.21 17.94 -6.28
CA GLU A 133 -1.40 18.16 -4.84
C GLU A 133 -1.37 16.82 -4.10
N THR A 134 -0.87 16.81 -2.87
CA THR A 134 -0.94 15.64 -2.00
C THR A 134 -0.78 16.02 -0.53
N ASN A 135 -1.34 15.22 0.38
CA ASN A 135 -1.04 15.27 1.81
C ASN A 135 0.06 14.29 2.24
N GLY A 136 0.66 13.56 1.29
CA GLY A 136 1.83 12.70 1.52
C GLY A 136 3.16 13.39 1.24
N THR A 137 4.21 12.59 1.13
CA THR A 137 5.56 13.04 0.75
C THR A 137 5.71 12.97 -0.76
N LEU A 138 6.00 14.11 -1.39
CA LEU A 138 6.22 14.21 -2.83
C LEU A 138 7.68 13.83 -3.19
N SER A 139 7.87 13.06 -4.26
CA SER A 139 9.18 12.74 -4.82
C SER A 139 9.86 13.96 -5.45
N GLU A 140 11.20 13.92 -5.57
CA GLU A 140 11.97 15.04 -6.16
C GLU A 140 11.60 15.35 -7.62
N ASP A 141 11.20 14.33 -8.38
CA ASP A 141 10.75 14.47 -9.76
C ASP A 141 9.27 14.89 -9.89
N GLY A 142 8.55 15.01 -8.76
CA GLY A 142 7.15 15.41 -8.70
C GLY A 142 6.17 14.39 -9.27
N LYS A 143 6.62 13.15 -9.55
CA LYS A 143 5.79 12.12 -10.21
C LYS A 143 5.13 11.14 -9.26
N THR A 144 5.54 11.10 -8.00
CA THR A 144 5.05 10.13 -7.02
C THR A 144 4.83 10.79 -5.68
N ALA A 145 3.66 10.55 -5.10
CA ALA A 145 3.38 10.85 -3.70
C ALA A 145 3.47 9.55 -2.90
N ALA A 146 4.06 9.59 -1.72
CA ALA A 146 4.18 8.43 -0.84
C ALA A 146 3.70 8.72 0.58
N PHE A 147 3.10 7.71 1.21
CA PHE A 147 2.72 7.72 2.61
C PHE A 147 3.24 6.45 3.27
N THR A 148 4.06 6.60 4.32
CA THR A 148 4.68 5.47 5.02
C THR A 148 4.08 5.30 6.40
N ILE A 149 3.67 4.07 6.70
CA ILE A 149 3.05 3.63 7.95
C ILE A 149 4.01 2.69 8.67
N PRO A 150 4.65 3.13 9.76
CA PRO A 150 5.47 2.25 10.59
C PRO A 150 4.60 1.22 11.29
N PHE A 151 4.87 -0.08 11.09
CA PHE A 151 4.05 -1.14 11.69
C PHE A 151 4.14 -1.13 13.22
N TYR A 152 5.29 -0.77 13.78
CA TYR A 152 5.45 -0.61 15.22
C TYR A 152 4.43 0.39 15.80
N GLU A 153 4.28 1.56 15.18
CA GLU A 153 3.37 2.61 15.66
C GLU A 153 1.91 2.24 15.43
N LEU A 154 1.61 1.58 14.32
CA LEU A 154 0.28 1.03 14.03
C LEU A 154 -0.15 0.01 15.10
N VAL A 155 0.70 -0.97 15.40
CA VAL A 155 0.44 -2.04 16.38
C VAL A 155 0.31 -1.49 17.80
N THR A 156 1.16 -0.52 18.16
CA THR A 156 1.13 0.09 19.49
C THR A 156 0.06 1.17 19.66
N GLY A 157 -0.68 1.50 18.59
CA GLY A 157 -1.72 2.53 18.61
C GLY A 157 -1.19 3.93 18.87
N LYS A 158 0.09 4.17 18.56
CA LYS A 158 0.76 5.46 18.73
C LYS A 158 0.73 6.32 17.48
N LEU A 159 0.35 5.74 16.36
CA LEU A 159 0.27 6.42 15.08
C LEU A 159 -1.00 7.29 15.01
N ASP A 160 -0.82 8.59 14.82
CA ASP A 160 -1.91 9.49 14.45
C ASP A 160 -2.07 9.46 12.93
N LEU A 161 -2.94 8.57 12.45
CA LEU A 161 -3.22 8.41 11.03
C LEU A 161 -4.23 9.46 10.57
N PRO A 162 -3.95 10.20 9.48
CA PRO A 162 -5.00 10.96 8.83
C PRO A 162 -6.08 9.99 8.31
N PRO A 163 -7.32 10.45 8.13
CA PRO A 163 -8.40 9.58 7.65
C PRO A 163 -8.10 9.02 6.24
N SER A 164 -7.39 9.79 5.41
CA SER A 164 -7.06 9.41 4.04
C SER A 164 -5.68 9.90 3.60
N PHE A 165 -5.08 9.15 2.67
CA PHE A 165 -3.97 9.60 1.84
C PHE A 165 -4.54 10.03 0.49
N ASP A 166 -4.40 11.31 0.17
CA ASP A 166 -5.01 11.95 -0.99
C ASP A 166 -3.94 12.49 -1.94
N ALA A 167 -4.19 12.32 -3.23
CA ALA A 167 -3.37 12.91 -4.29
C ALA A 167 -4.24 13.35 -5.47
N LEU A 168 -3.96 14.55 -5.97
CA LEU A 168 -4.46 15.05 -7.23
C LEU A 168 -3.38 14.81 -8.29
N VAL A 169 -3.71 14.04 -9.32
CA VAL A 169 -2.75 13.46 -10.26
C VAL A 169 -3.07 13.89 -11.68
N GLU A 170 -2.05 14.28 -12.45
CA GLU A 170 -2.10 14.29 -13.90
C GLU A 170 -1.81 12.87 -14.41
N PRO A 171 -2.77 12.16 -15.01
CA PRO A 171 -2.55 10.78 -15.44
C PRO A 171 -1.52 10.68 -16.59
N GLY A 172 -0.76 9.59 -16.63
CA GLY A 172 0.24 9.33 -17.67
C GLY A 172 1.53 8.71 -17.14
N ARG A 173 2.50 8.47 -18.04
CA ARG A 173 3.86 8.00 -17.73
C ARG A 173 4.88 9.12 -17.97
#